data_AF-A0A961MT16-F1
#
_entry.id   AF-A0A961MT16-F1
#
_cell.length_a   1.000
_cell.length_b   1.000
_cell.length_c   1.000
_cell.angle_alpha   90.00
_cell.angle_beta   90.00
_cell.angle_gamma   90.00
#
_symmetry.space_group_name_H-M   'P 1'
#
loop_
_entity.id
_entity.type
_entity.pdbx_description
1 polymer ?
#
loop_
_entity_poly.entity_id
_entity_poly.type
_entity_poly.pdbx_seq_one_letter_code
_entity_poly.pdbx_strand_id
1 'polypeptide(L)'
;MSDLAPVERRLSDALERIARRLEKGVGPKSGGRGAVFGLGARPDFEPDPEQVATIASLREALEKERAANAQLSERVHQVKQRQETTIAQLERRLARLTEQLDLQSLEMLRLKKANAKLMGSNTALREAQIEGFPDATLINKSISAELEALQAERRAEMAEMEEILAELKPLLAAEAR
;
A
#
# COMPACT_ATOMS: atom_id res chain seq x y z
N MET A 1 5.76 -28.57 8.26
CA MET A 1 7.22 -28.64 8.03
C MET A 1 7.41 -29.54 6.83
N SER A 2 7.49 -28.91 5.65
CA SER A 2 7.14 -29.50 4.37
C SER A 2 8.27 -30.35 3.79
N ASP A 3 7.91 -31.46 3.16
CA ASP A 3 8.79 -32.45 2.51
C ASP A 3 9.85 -31.80 1.59
N LEU A 4 11.09 -31.71 2.07
CA LEU A 4 12.28 -31.29 1.31
C LEU A 4 12.91 -32.44 0.50
N ALA A 5 12.58 -33.68 0.85
CA ALA A 5 13.07 -34.89 0.20
C ALA A 5 12.90 -34.94 -1.34
N PRO A 6 11.78 -34.50 -1.95
CA PRO A 6 11.64 -34.50 -3.41
C PRO A 6 12.52 -33.45 -4.10
N VAL A 7 12.84 -32.35 -3.42
CA VAL A 7 13.70 -31.27 -3.98
C VAL A 7 15.17 -31.71 -3.94
N GLU A 8 15.60 -32.35 -2.85
CA GLU A 8 16.95 -32.91 -2.71
C GLU A 8 17.24 -34.00 -3.75
N ARG A 9 16.28 -34.89 -4.01
CA ARG A 9 16.43 -35.93 -5.05
C ARG A 9 16.63 -35.32 -6.45
N ARG A 10 15.86 -34.28 -6.78
CA ARG A 10 15.98 -33.58 -8.08
C ARG A 10 17.31 -32.83 -8.23
N LEU A 11 17.81 -32.25 -7.14
CA LEU A 11 19.12 -31.59 -7.11
C LEU A 11 20.26 -32.59 -7.32
N SER A 12 20.21 -33.75 -6.64
CA SER A 12 21.20 -34.81 -6.80
C SER A 12 21.25 -35.34 -8.24
N ASP A 13 20.09 -35.59 -8.86
CA ASP A 13 20.00 -36.05 -10.26
C ASP A 13 20.57 -35.00 -11.24
N ALA A 14 20.30 -33.71 -10.98
CA ALA A 14 20.82 -32.63 -11.81
C ALA A 14 22.35 -32.51 -11.72
N LEU A 15 22.91 -32.65 -10.52
CA LEU A 15 24.36 -32.62 -10.29
C LEU A 15 25.05 -33.84 -10.90
N GLU A 16 24.47 -35.03 -10.80
CA GLU A 16 25.02 -36.24 -11.41
C GLU A 16 25.03 -36.16 -12.94
N ARG A 17 23.98 -35.55 -13.54
CA ARG A 17 23.93 -35.29 -14.98
C ARG A 17 25.01 -34.30 -15.44
N ILE A 18 25.34 -33.29 -14.63
CA ILE A 18 26.42 -32.34 -14.90
C ILE A 18 27.78 -33.05 -14.78
N ALA A 19 27.98 -33.86 -13.75
CA ALA A 19 29.20 -34.64 -13.55
C ALA A 19 29.48 -35.58 -14.74
N ARG A 20 28.47 -36.33 -15.20
CA ARG A 20 28.60 -37.19 -16.40
C ARG A 20 28.88 -36.42 -17.68
N ARG A 21 28.40 -35.18 -17.79
CA ARG A 21 28.66 -34.32 -18.96
C ARG A 21 30.08 -33.75 -18.93
N LEU A 22 30.62 -33.47 -17.75
CA LEU A 22 32.02 -33.12 -17.56
C LEU A 22 32.93 -34.31 -17.86
N GLU A 23 32.61 -35.51 -17.39
CA GLU A 23 33.37 -36.72 -17.73
C GLU A 23 33.36 -37.03 -19.23
N LYS A 24 32.21 -36.85 -19.91
CA LYS A 24 32.13 -36.97 -21.39
C LYS A 24 32.84 -35.84 -22.15
N GLY A 25 32.97 -34.65 -21.54
CA GLY A 25 33.66 -33.50 -22.12
C GLY A 25 35.18 -33.49 -21.87
N VAL A 26 35.66 -34.36 -20.98
CA VAL A 26 37.07 -34.44 -20.57
C VAL A 26 37.59 -35.86 -20.84
N GLY A 27 37.61 -36.24 -22.12
CA GLY A 27 38.48 -37.30 -22.63
C GLY A 27 39.94 -36.81 -22.75
N PRO A 28 40.95 -37.69 -22.71
CA PRO A 28 42.31 -37.36 -22.29
C PRO A 28 43.03 -36.46 -23.30
N LYS A 29 43.48 -35.30 -22.85
CA LYS A 29 44.60 -34.59 -23.46
C LYS A 29 45.89 -35.35 -23.13
N SER A 30 46.32 -36.27 -23.98
CA SER A 30 47.72 -36.71 -24.02
C SER A 30 48.43 -35.94 -25.15
N GLY A 31 49.55 -35.30 -24.81
CA GLY A 31 50.37 -34.56 -25.76
C GLY A 31 51.45 -35.43 -26.39
N GLY A 32 51.83 -35.11 -27.63
CA GLY A 32 53.21 -35.30 -28.10
C GLY A 32 53.42 -35.69 -29.57
N ARG A 33 53.77 -34.68 -30.39
CA ARG A 33 54.66 -34.67 -31.57
C ARG A 33 54.39 -35.57 -32.80
N GLY A 34 54.35 -34.93 -33.96
CA GLY A 34 54.77 -35.51 -35.24
C GLY A 34 53.83 -35.18 -36.40
N ALA A 35 54.30 -34.34 -37.32
CA ALA A 35 53.65 -34.01 -38.58
C ALA A 35 53.31 -35.26 -39.42
N VAL A 36 52.17 -35.23 -40.12
CA VAL A 36 51.95 -35.54 -41.55
C VAL A 36 50.43 -35.46 -41.80
N PHE A 37 49.95 -34.38 -42.40
CA PHE A 37 49.19 -34.36 -43.66
C PHE A 37 48.50 -33.00 -43.82
N GLY A 38 49.01 -32.18 -44.75
CA GLY A 38 48.31 -31.11 -45.44
C GLY A 38 47.79 -29.95 -44.60
N LEU A 39 48.26 -28.75 -44.89
CA LEU A 39 47.49 -27.52 -44.66
C LEU A 39 46.15 -27.63 -45.41
N GLY A 40 45.17 -28.32 -44.82
CA GLY A 40 43.78 -28.11 -45.11
C GLY A 40 43.46 -26.78 -44.48
N ALA A 41 43.40 -25.75 -45.34
CA ALA A 41 42.80 -24.49 -45.01
C ALA A 41 41.67 -24.72 -44.02
N ARG A 42 41.69 -24.00 -42.89
CA ARG A 42 40.42 -23.64 -42.25
C ARG A 42 39.54 -23.25 -43.45
N PRO A 43 38.38 -23.87 -43.71
CA PRO A 43 37.48 -23.23 -44.64
C PRO A 43 37.33 -21.85 -44.03
N ASP A 44 37.93 -20.86 -44.68
CA ASP A 44 37.60 -19.49 -44.50
C ASP A 44 36.14 -19.50 -44.94
N PHE A 45 35.26 -19.85 -43.99
CA PHE A 45 33.91 -19.36 -43.98
C PHE A 45 34.13 -17.87 -43.85
N GLU A 46 34.46 -17.23 -44.99
CA GLU A 46 34.09 -15.86 -45.22
C GLU A 46 32.62 -15.84 -44.81
N PRO A 47 32.29 -15.16 -43.69
CA PRO A 47 30.94 -15.18 -43.21
C PRO A 47 30.10 -14.68 -44.37
N ASP A 48 29.12 -15.51 -44.77
CA ASP A 48 28.25 -15.20 -45.90
C ASP A 48 27.86 -13.73 -45.80
N PRO A 49 28.04 -12.91 -46.83
CA PRO A 49 27.83 -11.47 -46.73
C PRO A 49 26.42 -11.13 -46.21
N GLU A 50 25.45 -12.02 -46.45
CA GLU A 50 24.10 -11.98 -45.91
C GLU A 50 24.03 -12.22 -44.38
N GLN A 51 24.87 -13.08 -43.83
CA GLN A 51 24.99 -13.35 -42.38
C GLN A 51 25.64 -12.17 -41.64
N VAL A 52 26.66 -11.53 -42.24
CA VAL A 52 27.27 -10.32 -41.67
C VAL A 52 26.28 -9.17 -41.66
N ALA A 53 25.52 -8.99 -42.75
CA ALA A 53 24.48 -7.98 -42.87
C ALA A 53 23.35 -8.18 -41.86
N THR A 54 22.89 -9.43 -41.65
CA THR A 54 21.87 -9.75 -40.63
C THR A 54 22.37 -9.59 -39.21
N ILE A 55 23.63 -9.95 -38.91
CA ILE A 55 24.22 -9.68 -37.59
C ILE A 55 24.33 -8.18 -37.33
N ALA A 56 24.69 -7.37 -38.33
CA ALA A 56 24.76 -5.92 -38.22
C ALA A 56 23.37 -5.31 -37.96
N SER A 57 22.33 -5.73 -38.68
CA SER A 57 20.96 -5.23 -38.50
C SER A 57 20.37 -5.64 -37.14
N LEU A 58 20.61 -6.87 -36.69
CA LEU A 58 20.18 -7.33 -35.35
C LEU A 58 20.89 -6.57 -34.23
N ARG A 59 22.17 -6.24 -34.39
CA ARG A 59 22.90 -5.39 -33.44
C ARG A 59 22.33 -3.99 -33.37
N GLU A 60 22.01 -3.40 -34.52
CA GLU A 60 21.38 -2.08 -34.57
C GLU A 60 19.99 -2.07 -33.91
N ALA A 61 19.18 -3.11 -34.15
CA ALA A 61 17.88 -3.28 -33.50
C ALA A 61 18.02 -3.46 -31.98
N LEU A 62 18.99 -4.25 -31.52
CA LEU A 62 19.28 -4.46 -30.10
C LEU A 62 19.72 -3.16 -29.42
N GLU A 63 20.57 -2.35 -30.06
CA GLU A 63 20.99 -1.05 -29.52
C GLU A 63 19.82 -0.05 -29.48
N LYS A 64 18.92 -0.07 -30.48
CA LYS A 64 17.67 0.71 -30.45
C LYS A 64 16.75 0.28 -29.30
N GLU A 65 16.57 -1.02 -29.08
CA GLU A 65 15.76 -1.54 -27.98
C GLU A 65 16.38 -1.25 -26.60
N ARG A 66 17.71 -1.33 -26.48
CA ARG A 66 18.43 -0.96 -25.25
C ARG A 66 18.26 0.52 -24.94
N ALA A 67 18.39 1.40 -25.94
CA ALA A 67 18.16 2.82 -25.77
C ALA A 67 16.70 3.12 -25.35
N ALA A 68 15.73 2.45 -25.96
CA ALA A 68 14.32 2.58 -25.58
C ALA A 68 14.05 2.09 -24.15
N ASN A 69 14.61 0.93 -23.77
CA ASN A 69 14.50 0.40 -22.41
C ASN A 69 15.15 1.30 -21.36
N ALA A 70 16.31 1.90 -21.67
CA ALA A 70 16.95 2.88 -20.78
C ALA A 70 16.05 4.10 -20.55
N GLN A 71 15.47 4.67 -21.61
CA GLN A 71 14.54 5.80 -21.52
C GLN A 71 13.26 5.45 -20.74
N LEU A 72 12.69 4.27 -20.96
CA LEU A 72 11.51 3.82 -20.22
C LEU A 72 11.83 3.59 -18.74
N SER A 73 12.99 3.01 -18.44
CA SER A 73 13.44 2.76 -17.06
C SER A 73 13.65 4.08 -16.32
N GLU A 74 14.24 5.08 -16.97
CA GLU A 74 14.40 6.42 -16.42
C GLU A 74 13.05 7.10 -16.19
N ARG A 75 12.11 7.03 -17.14
CA ARG A 75 10.74 7.55 -16.98
C ARG A 75 10.02 6.87 -15.82
N VAL A 76 10.11 5.55 -15.69
CA VAL A 76 9.52 4.81 -14.58
C VAL A 76 10.15 5.24 -13.25
N HIS A 77 11.47 5.43 -13.21
CA HIS A 77 12.12 5.90 -12.00
C HIS A 77 11.67 7.32 -11.61
N GLN A 78 11.58 8.24 -12.57
CA GLN A 78 11.06 9.59 -12.34
C GLN A 78 9.60 9.58 -11.87
N VAL A 79 8.76 8.72 -12.45
CA VAL A 79 7.36 8.57 -12.01
C VAL A 79 7.29 8.01 -10.59
N LYS A 80 8.08 6.96 -10.27
CA LYS A 80 8.15 6.40 -8.92
C LYS A 80 8.61 7.44 -7.90
N GLN A 81 9.67 8.18 -8.18
CA GLN A 81 10.14 9.26 -7.30
C GLN A 81 9.04 10.31 -7.07
N ARG A 82 8.33 10.74 -8.14
CA ARG A 82 7.20 11.67 -8.00
C ARG A 82 6.10 11.06 -7.14
N GLN A 83 5.72 9.81 -7.38
CA GLN A 83 4.70 9.12 -6.59
C GLN A 83 5.10 9.01 -5.12
N GLU A 84 6.31 8.55 -4.81
CA GLU A 84 6.84 8.47 -3.45
C GLU A 84 6.82 9.84 -2.76
N THR A 85 7.20 10.91 -3.46
CA THR A 85 7.13 12.27 -2.88
C THR A 85 5.70 12.72 -2.61
N THR A 86 4.76 12.43 -3.51
CA THR A 86 3.35 12.78 -3.32
C THR A 86 2.71 11.95 -2.22
N ILE A 87 3.00 10.66 -2.14
CA ILE A 87 2.50 9.76 -1.09
C ILE A 87 3.02 10.25 0.26
N ALA A 88 4.31 10.50 0.40
CA ALA A 88 4.89 11.03 1.64
C ALA A 88 4.29 12.38 2.04
N GLN A 89 3.94 13.25 1.08
CA GLN A 89 3.23 14.50 1.38
C GLN A 89 1.80 14.28 1.85
N LEU A 90 1.07 13.35 1.22
CA LEU A 90 -0.29 13.00 1.60
C LEU A 90 -0.33 12.33 2.97
N GLU A 91 0.56 11.39 3.27
CA GLU A 91 0.68 10.76 4.57
C GLU A 91 0.94 11.78 5.69
N ARG A 92 1.83 12.76 5.45
CA ARG A 92 2.06 13.86 6.40
C ARG A 92 0.83 14.74 6.60
N ARG A 93 0.06 15.00 5.53
CA ARG A 93 -1.18 15.78 5.61
C ARG A 93 -2.26 15.01 6.37
N LEU A 94 -2.41 13.71 6.10
CA LEU A 94 -3.33 12.83 6.82
C LEU A 94 -2.99 12.79 8.30
N ALA A 95 -1.72 12.55 8.67
CA ALA A 95 -1.29 12.55 10.07
C ALA A 95 -1.64 13.85 10.79
N ARG A 96 -1.41 15.01 10.15
CA ARG A 96 -1.76 16.33 10.70
C ARG A 96 -3.28 16.51 10.85
N LEU A 97 -4.06 16.08 9.86
CA LEU A 97 -5.51 16.20 9.91
C LEU A 97 -6.11 15.30 10.99
N THR A 98 -5.59 14.07 11.16
CA THR A 98 -5.98 13.18 12.25
C THR A 98 -5.69 13.80 13.61
N GLU A 99 -4.49 14.34 13.82
CA GLU A 99 -4.13 15.03 15.06
C GLU A 99 -5.04 16.25 15.34
N GLN A 100 -5.36 17.03 14.31
CA GLN A 100 -6.29 18.15 14.44
C GLN A 100 -7.70 17.70 14.82
N LEU A 101 -8.17 16.59 14.24
CA LEU A 101 -9.48 16.01 14.55
C LEU A 101 -9.55 15.50 16.00
N ASP A 102 -8.49 14.86 16.48
CA ASP A 102 -8.38 14.41 17.88
C ASP A 102 -8.43 15.59 18.86
N LEU A 103 -7.68 16.66 18.56
CA LEU A 103 -7.70 17.89 19.38
C LEU A 103 -9.08 18.54 19.40
N GLN A 104 -9.73 18.67 18.24
CA GLN A 104 -11.08 19.22 18.13
C GLN A 104 -12.10 18.36 18.86
N SER A 105 -11.96 17.03 18.82
CA SER A 105 -12.85 16.11 19.55
C SER A 105 -12.73 16.31 21.06
N LEU A 106 -11.50 16.48 21.58
CA LEU A 106 -11.28 16.80 22.99
C LEU A 106 -11.87 18.17 23.38
N GLU A 107 -11.73 19.18 22.52
CA GLU A 107 -12.35 20.50 22.73
C GLU A 107 -13.87 20.42 22.72
N MET A 108 -14.46 19.66 21.80
CA MET A 108 -15.91 19.44 21.74
C MET A 108 -16.41 18.78 23.02
N LEU A 109 -15.72 17.76 23.53
CA LEU A 109 -16.07 17.11 24.80
C LEU A 109 -15.97 18.08 25.99
N ARG A 110 -14.94 18.93 26.02
CA ARG A 110 -14.81 19.97 27.05
C ARG A 110 -15.96 20.98 26.99
N LEU A 111 -16.34 21.42 25.79
CA LEU A 111 -17.47 22.33 25.58
C LEU A 111 -18.81 21.67 25.95
N LYS A 112 -19.05 20.42 25.57
CA LYS A 112 -20.22 19.63 26.00
C LYS A 112 -20.32 19.59 27.53
N LYS A 113 -19.21 19.28 28.22
CA LYS A 113 -19.16 19.26 29.70
C LYS A 113 -19.40 20.64 30.32
N ALA A 114 -18.81 21.69 29.75
CA ALA A 114 -19.02 23.06 30.21
C ALA A 114 -20.49 23.49 30.05
N ASN A 115 -21.11 23.18 28.90
CA ASN A 115 -22.52 23.43 28.65
C ASN A 115 -23.42 22.66 29.61
N ALA A 116 -23.16 21.37 29.85
CA ALA A 116 -23.91 20.59 30.84
C ALA A 116 -23.83 21.22 32.25
N LYS A 117 -22.64 21.68 32.65
CA LYS A 117 -22.45 22.39 33.93
C LYS A 117 -23.22 23.73 33.96
N LEU A 118 -23.20 24.48 32.86
CA LEU A 118 -23.95 25.74 32.74
C LEU A 118 -25.46 25.50 32.82
N MET A 119 -25.98 24.49 32.11
CA MET A 119 -27.38 24.09 32.19
C MET A 119 -27.76 23.74 33.63
N GLY A 120 -27.01 22.86 34.29
CA GLY A 120 -27.27 22.50 35.69
C GLY A 120 -27.21 23.71 36.65
N SER A 121 -26.25 24.63 36.44
CA SER A 121 -26.20 25.87 37.24
C SER A 121 -27.38 26.80 36.97
N ASN A 122 -27.89 26.85 35.73
CA ASN A 122 -29.05 27.65 35.38
C ASN A 122 -30.33 27.06 35.97
N THR A 123 -30.48 25.74 35.94
CA THR A 123 -31.58 25.02 36.60
C THR A 123 -31.59 25.30 38.10
N ALA A 124 -30.44 25.15 38.79
CA ALA A 124 -30.35 25.45 40.22
C ALA A 124 -30.67 26.92 40.56
N LEU A 125 -30.21 27.87 39.74
CA LEU A 125 -30.56 29.29 39.90
C LEU A 125 -32.05 29.57 39.68
N ARG A 126 -32.68 28.85 38.74
CA ARG A 126 -34.14 28.94 38.51
C ARG A 126 -34.92 28.34 39.66
N GLU A 127 -34.54 27.17 40.17
CA GLU A 127 -35.17 26.55 41.34
C GLU A 127 -35.12 27.49 42.54
N ALA A 128 -33.94 28.06 42.83
CA ALA A 128 -33.78 29.07 43.88
C ALA A 128 -34.61 30.35 43.64
N GLN A 129 -34.79 30.77 42.38
CA GLN A 129 -35.69 31.88 42.05
C GLN A 129 -37.16 31.52 42.23
N ILE A 130 -37.59 30.32 41.87
CA ILE A 130 -38.98 29.87 42.01
C ILE A 130 -39.35 29.76 43.50
N GLU A 131 -38.45 29.27 44.34
CA GLU A 131 -38.63 29.25 45.81
C GLU A 131 -38.79 30.67 46.39
N GLY A 132 -38.17 31.68 45.78
CA GLY A 132 -38.30 33.08 46.18
C GLY A 132 -39.46 33.86 45.53
N PHE A 133 -39.80 33.57 44.27
CA PHE A 133 -40.79 34.24 43.42
C PHE A 133 -41.28 33.32 42.28
N PRO A 134 -42.43 32.64 42.41
CA PRO A 134 -42.93 31.74 41.36
C PRO A 134 -43.66 32.51 40.25
N ASP A 135 -43.03 32.66 39.09
CA ASP A 135 -43.67 33.15 37.85
C ASP A 135 -44.01 31.98 36.91
N ALA A 136 -45.31 31.71 36.73
CA ALA A 136 -45.81 30.62 35.88
C ALA A 136 -45.36 30.73 34.40
N THR A 137 -45.09 31.94 33.91
CA THR A 137 -44.61 32.13 32.53
C THR A 137 -43.14 31.73 32.36
N LEU A 138 -42.32 31.93 33.39
CA LEU A 138 -40.92 31.50 33.41
C LEU A 138 -40.79 29.98 33.54
N ILE A 139 -41.68 29.36 34.32
CA ILE A 139 -41.77 27.90 34.45
C ILE A 139 -42.13 27.25 33.10
N ASN A 140 -43.16 27.75 32.41
CA ASN A 140 -43.52 27.20 31.10
C ASN A 140 -42.39 27.37 30.06
N LYS A 141 -41.65 28.49 30.12
CA LYS A 141 -40.47 28.71 29.27
C LYS A 141 -39.29 27.80 29.60
N SER A 142 -39.09 27.43 30.88
CA SER A 142 -38.04 26.48 31.25
C SER A 142 -38.37 25.08 30.76
N ILE A 143 -39.63 24.64 30.94
CA ILE A 143 -40.10 23.33 30.47
C ILE A 143 -39.97 23.22 28.94
N SER A 144 -40.31 24.28 28.19
CA SER A 144 -40.11 24.26 26.74
C SER A 144 -38.63 24.18 26.33
N ALA A 145 -37.75 24.88 27.06
CA ALA A 145 -36.31 24.84 26.79
C ALA A 145 -35.69 23.48 27.13
N GLU A 146 -36.16 22.82 28.21
CA GLU A 146 -35.76 21.46 28.57
C GLU A 146 -36.21 20.43 27.52
N LEU A 147 -37.44 20.56 27.02
CA LEU A 147 -37.94 19.73 25.93
C LEU A 147 -37.10 19.89 24.65
N GLU A 148 -36.76 21.12 24.26
CA GLU A 148 -35.88 21.36 23.12
C GLU A 148 -34.48 20.78 23.34
N ALA A 149 -33.91 20.91 24.55
CA ALA A 149 -32.61 20.35 24.89
C ALA A 149 -32.61 18.81 24.81
N LEU A 150 -33.61 18.15 25.41
CA LEU A 150 -33.78 16.69 25.34
C LEU A 150 -33.99 16.20 23.90
N GLN A 151 -34.76 16.94 23.10
CA GLN A 151 -34.95 16.61 21.68
C GLN A 151 -33.67 16.79 20.86
N ALA A 152 -32.82 17.77 21.20
CA ALA A 152 -31.53 17.97 20.55
C ALA A 152 -30.55 16.86 20.93
N GLU A 153 -30.50 16.47 22.20
CA GLU A 153 -29.69 15.35 22.69
C GLU A 153 -30.11 14.03 22.03
N ARG A 154 -31.41 13.74 21.98
CA ARG A 154 -31.94 12.54 21.30
C ARG A 154 -31.59 12.50 19.82
N ARG A 155 -31.60 13.65 19.13
CA ARG A 155 -31.19 13.74 17.71
C ARG A 155 -29.70 13.47 17.54
N ALA A 156 -28.87 13.94 18.47
CA ALA A 156 -27.43 13.65 18.46
C ALA A 156 -27.16 12.15 18.70
N GLU A 157 -27.84 11.53 19.67
CA GLU A 157 -27.74 10.08 19.93
C GLU A 157 -28.13 9.24 18.70
N MET A 158 -29.21 9.63 18.01
CA MET A 158 -29.65 8.93 16.79
C MET A 158 -28.61 9.06 15.66
N ALA A 159 -28.00 10.23 15.49
CA ALA A 159 -26.95 10.43 14.49
C ALA A 159 -25.70 9.59 14.80
N GLU A 160 -25.26 9.54 16.06
CA GLU A 160 -24.14 8.68 16.50
C GLU A 160 -24.45 7.20 16.24
N MET A 161 -25.69 6.76 16.50
CA MET A 161 -26.09 5.37 16.23
C MET A 161 -26.18 5.05 14.72
N GLU A 162 -26.63 5.98 13.90
CA GLU A 162 -26.62 5.83 12.44
C GLU A 162 -25.20 5.71 11.88
N GLU A 163 -24.25 6.47 12.43
CA GLU A 163 -22.83 6.40 12.08
C GLU A 163 -22.22 5.04 12.44
N ILE A 164 -22.45 4.55 13.67
CA ILE A 164 -22.01 3.21 14.09
C ILE A 164 -22.61 2.14 13.17
N LEU A 165 -23.90 2.22 12.85
CA LEU A 165 -24.55 1.27 11.95
C LEU A 165 -23.97 1.33 10.53
N ALA A 166 -23.58 2.51 10.05
CA ALA A 166 -22.93 2.66 8.75
C ALA A 166 -21.54 2.00 8.72
N GLU A 167 -20.77 2.07 9.81
CA GLU A 167 -19.47 1.40 9.94
C GLU A 167 -19.59 -0.12 10.11
N LEU A 168 -20.62 -0.62 10.80
CA LEU A 168 -20.82 -2.05 11.02
C LEU A 168 -21.33 -2.79 9.78
N LYS A 169 -22.17 -2.15 8.95
CA LYS A 169 -22.72 -2.74 7.71
C LYS A 169 -21.67 -3.37 6.78
N PRO A 170 -20.55 -2.70 6.42
CA PRO A 170 -19.55 -3.30 5.54
C PRO A 170 -18.81 -4.49 6.19
N LEU A 171 -18.63 -4.51 7.51
CA LEU A 171 -18.01 -5.64 8.21
C LEU A 171 -18.90 -6.90 8.15
N LEU A 172 -20.21 -6.73 8.36
CA LEU A 172 -21.19 -7.81 8.22
C LEU A 172 -21.31 -8.33 6.78
N ALA A 173 -21.17 -7.45 5.78
CA ALA A 173 -21.20 -7.83 4.37
C ALA A 173 -19.92 -8.57 3.92
N ALA A 174 -18.79 -8.34 4.58
CA ALA A 174 -17.52 -8.99 4.29
C ALA A 174 -17.44 -10.43 4.86
N GLU A 175 -18.09 -10.71 6.00
CA GLU A 175 -18.21 -12.07 6.56
C GLU A 175 -19.20 -12.97 5.80
N ALA A 176 -20.11 -12.39 5.02
CA ALA A 176 -21.12 -13.12 4.24
C ALA A 176 -20.64 -13.58 2.84
N ARG A 177 -19.35 -13.42 2.51
CA ARG A 177 -18.71 -13.89 1.27
C ARG A 177 -17.62 -14.91 1.57
#